data_AF-A0A0G0YBC1-F1
#
_entry.id   AF-A0A0G0YBC1-F1
#
_cell.length_a   1.000
_cell.length_b   1.000
_cell.length_c   1.000
_cell.angle_alpha   90.00
_cell.angle_beta   90.00
_cell.angle_gamma   90.00
#
_symmetry.space_group_name_H-M   'P 1'
#
loop_
_entity.id
_entity.type
_entity.pdbx_description
1 polymer ?
#
loop_
_entity_poly.entity_id
_entity_poly.type
_entity_poly.pdbx_seq_one_letter_code
_entity_poly.pdbx_strand_id
1 'polypeptide(L)'
;KQCYEKFLSEEYKKDFAWIDQIAEVKDPKTKSGLNCKLIENIKTNNLDKTWLAVPEIVEWEDVAGFSYDGNKEDLKEDICFADYLSSLSDAEKGNISLEKLKQDEVTCFAASNDETKYHWKVYKCVYCEIVDDVKKKTFLLSNGKWFEIEKEFSEQVNTEYAEIKKANAPITLPSYSQKNENEYNKAVATQDSNFCCMDRENISHGGGHSKIEFCDLYTKDKTIIHVKHYGGSAVLSHLFAQGVVSGELFLADSKFREKVNDKLSQSHKIQDIKIKPIASDYTIIYGIISSSEHDLEIPFFSKVSLKNAKRRLETFGYKVFVQKIGHSVDTASE
;
A
#
# COMPACT_ATOMS: atom_id res chain seq x y z
N LYS A 1 3.86 29.76 12.05
CA LYS A 1 3.66 30.64 10.87
C LYS A 1 3.59 29.82 9.57
N GLN A 2 4.61 29.03 9.22
CA GLN A 2 4.59 28.16 8.02
C GLN A 2 3.42 27.16 7.93
N CYS A 3 2.97 26.53 9.02
CA CYS A 3 1.80 25.63 8.98
C CYS A 3 0.47 26.36 8.72
N TYR A 4 0.33 27.61 9.16
CA TYR A 4 -0.87 28.42 8.94
C TYR A 4 -0.90 28.98 7.51
N GLU A 5 0.26 29.34 6.97
CA GLU A 5 0.40 29.75 5.57
C GLU A 5 0.14 28.59 4.60
N LYS A 6 0.59 27.36 4.93
CA LYS A 6 0.21 26.15 4.17
C LYS A 6 -1.27 25.79 4.30
N PHE A 7 -1.88 26.00 5.46
CA PHE A 7 -3.33 25.80 5.67
C PHE A 7 -4.19 26.80 4.85
N LEU A 8 -3.70 28.01 4.62
CA LEU A 8 -4.36 29.04 3.79
C LEU A 8 -4.02 28.93 2.29
N SER A 9 -3.10 28.06 1.91
CA SER A 9 -2.66 27.90 0.53
C SER A 9 -3.57 26.91 -0.20
N GLU A 10 -4.09 27.32 -1.35
CA GLU A 10 -4.89 26.45 -2.23
C GLU A 10 -4.03 25.46 -3.06
N GLU A 11 -2.70 25.50 -2.95
CA GLU A 11 -1.81 24.61 -3.74
C GLU A 11 -2.07 23.12 -3.47
N TYR A 12 -2.48 22.74 -2.25
CA TYR A 12 -2.81 21.34 -1.95
C TYR A 12 -3.97 20.85 -2.83
N LYS A 13 -4.87 21.71 -3.29
CA LYS A 13 -6.03 21.31 -4.10
C LYS A 13 -5.65 20.73 -5.47
N LYS A 14 -4.44 20.99 -5.99
CA LYS A 14 -3.99 20.36 -7.25
C LYS A 14 -3.89 18.83 -7.15
N ASP A 15 -3.40 18.33 -6.02
CA ASP A 15 -3.17 16.89 -5.78
C ASP A 15 -4.08 16.30 -4.68
N PHE A 16 -4.70 17.15 -3.85
CA PHE A 16 -5.47 16.79 -2.67
C PHE A 16 -6.81 17.52 -2.54
N ALA A 17 -7.41 18.00 -3.65
CA ALA A 17 -8.76 18.59 -3.64
C ALA A 17 -9.82 17.72 -2.95
N TRP A 18 -9.59 16.40 -2.91
CA TRP A 18 -10.44 15.45 -2.19
C TRP A 18 -10.53 15.68 -0.67
N ILE A 19 -9.55 16.37 -0.06
CA ILE A 19 -9.57 16.67 1.39
C ILE A 19 -10.81 17.50 1.74
N ASP A 20 -11.25 18.38 0.84
CA ASP A 20 -12.45 19.20 1.04
C ASP A 20 -13.75 18.37 0.97
N GLN A 21 -13.69 17.17 0.36
CA GLN A 21 -14.82 16.24 0.18
C GLN A 21 -14.89 15.19 1.31
N ILE A 22 -14.10 15.38 2.37
CA ILE A 22 -14.04 14.50 3.54
C ILE A 22 -14.13 15.33 4.82
N ALA A 23 -15.08 15.00 5.68
CA ALA A 23 -15.31 15.70 6.93
C ALA A 23 -15.14 14.77 8.14
N GLU A 24 -14.38 15.17 9.17
CA GLU A 24 -14.34 14.41 10.42
C GLU A 24 -15.75 14.37 11.06
N VAL A 25 -16.24 13.18 11.40
CA VAL A 25 -17.51 13.00 12.10
C VAL A 25 -17.36 13.52 13.53
N LYS A 26 -18.04 14.62 13.85
CA LYS A 26 -17.96 15.22 15.20
C LYS A 26 -19.10 14.77 16.13
N ASP A 27 -20.23 14.35 15.57
CA ASP A 27 -21.41 13.93 16.34
C ASP A 27 -21.13 12.65 17.16
N PRO A 28 -21.22 12.71 18.50
CA PRO A 28 -20.95 11.55 19.37
C PRO A 28 -21.89 10.38 19.13
N LYS A 29 -23.17 10.64 18.79
CA LYS A 29 -24.15 9.57 18.53
C LYS A 29 -23.79 8.77 17.28
N THR A 30 -23.44 9.47 16.21
CA THR A 30 -22.96 8.87 14.96
C THR A 30 -21.67 8.09 15.20
N LYS A 31 -20.68 8.67 15.89
CA LYS A 31 -19.45 7.96 16.29
C LYS A 31 -19.74 6.68 17.08
N SER A 32 -20.65 6.73 18.04
CA SER A 32 -21.04 5.56 18.83
C SER A 32 -21.66 4.47 17.95
N GLY A 33 -22.57 4.83 17.04
CA GLY A 33 -23.19 3.87 16.13
C GLY A 33 -22.17 3.22 15.18
N LEU A 34 -21.23 4.01 14.66
CA LEU A 34 -20.15 3.50 13.80
C LEU A 34 -19.21 2.56 14.57
N ASN A 35 -18.85 2.89 15.81
CA ASN A 35 -18.06 2.02 16.67
C ASN A 35 -18.78 0.69 16.95
N CYS A 36 -20.09 0.70 17.20
CA CYS A 36 -20.87 -0.53 17.38
C CYS A 36 -20.80 -1.43 16.14
N LYS A 37 -21.02 -0.86 14.94
CA LYS A 37 -20.93 -1.58 13.67
C LYS A 37 -19.52 -2.13 13.42
N LEU A 38 -18.47 -1.37 13.73
CA LEU A 38 -17.09 -1.84 13.64
C LEU A 38 -16.86 -3.09 14.49
N ILE A 39 -17.28 -3.06 15.76
CA ILE A 39 -17.11 -4.19 16.67
C ILE A 39 -17.94 -5.40 16.22
N GLU A 40 -19.14 -5.16 15.70
CA GLU A 40 -19.98 -6.21 15.10
C GLU A 40 -19.29 -6.87 13.90
N ASN A 41 -18.71 -6.09 12.99
CA ASN A 41 -17.96 -6.60 11.85
C ASN A 41 -16.79 -7.49 12.30
N ILE A 42 -16.01 -7.05 13.31
CA ILE A 42 -14.90 -7.84 13.84
C ILE A 42 -15.42 -9.14 14.49
N LYS A 43 -16.49 -9.08 15.29
CA LYS A 43 -17.07 -10.26 15.97
C LYS A 43 -17.65 -11.28 15.00
N THR A 44 -18.24 -10.81 13.91
CA THR A 44 -18.85 -11.66 12.87
C THR A 44 -17.85 -12.09 11.81
N ASN A 45 -16.57 -11.72 11.95
CA ASN A 45 -15.50 -11.94 10.98
C ASN A 45 -15.81 -11.36 9.58
N ASN A 46 -16.63 -10.31 9.52
CA ASN A 46 -16.90 -9.55 8.30
C ASN A 46 -15.81 -8.48 8.11
N LEU A 47 -14.66 -8.92 7.57
CA LEU A 47 -13.44 -8.10 7.46
C LEU A 47 -13.17 -7.56 6.04
N ASP A 48 -14.09 -7.77 5.09
CA ASP A 48 -13.94 -7.35 3.68
C ASP A 48 -13.56 -5.87 3.52
N LYS A 49 -14.09 -5.02 4.41
CA LYS A 49 -13.84 -3.58 4.46
C LYS A 49 -13.19 -3.11 5.76
N THR A 50 -12.61 -4.04 6.52
CA THR A 50 -12.05 -3.78 7.86
C THR A 50 -10.71 -4.51 8.01
N TRP A 51 -9.60 -3.76 8.09
CA TRP A 51 -8.25 -4.32 8.25
C TRP A 51 -7.39 -3.46 9.19
N LEU A 52 -6.25 -4.00 9.59
CA LEU A 52 -5.20 -3.21 10.25
C LEU A 52 -4.28 -2.61 9.19
N ALA A 53 -3.90 -1.36 9.38
CA ALA A 53 -3.00 -0.59 8.53
C ALA A 53 -2.13 0.32 9.41
N VAL A 54 -0.83 0.38 9.15
CA VAL A 54 0.08 1.27 9.88
C VAL A 54 -0.43 2.72 9.73
N PRO A 55 -0.58 3.48 10.83
CA PRO A 55 -1.29 4.76 10.81
C PRO A 55 -0.45 5.93 10.26
N GLU A 56 0.84 5.72 10.00
CA GLU A 56 1.79 6.75 9.58
C GLU A 56 2.85 6.22 8.61
N ILE A 57 3.65 7.14 8.06
CA ILE A 57 4.78 6.79 7.18
C ILE A 57 5.89 6.20 8.05
N VAL A 58 6.31 4.98 7.72
CA VAL A 58 7.34 4.22 8.42
C VAL A 58 8.53 4.00 7.48
N GLU A 59 9.74 4.02 8.04
CA GLU A 59 10.97 3.65 7.33
C GLU A 59 11.05 2.13 7.17
N TRP A 60 10.32 1.58 6.20
CA TRP A 60 10.20 0.15 5.95
C TRP A 60 11.52 -0.59 5.75
N GLU A 61 12.56 0.10 5.23
CA GLU A 61 13.89 -0.48 5.02
C GLU A 61 14.57 -0.98 6.31
N ASP A 62 14.17 -0.44 7.46
CA ASP A 62 14.72 -0.76 8.77
C ASP A 62 13.68 -1.46 9.66
N VAL A 63 12.61 -2.03 9.10
CA VAL A 63 11.61 -2.78 9.87
C VAL A 63 12.01 -4.26 9.91
N ALA A 64 12.20 -4.80 11.11
CA ALA A 64 12.38 -6.24 11.35
C ALA A 64 11.04 -6.99 11.32
N GLY A 65 9.99 -6.34 11.81
CA GLY A 65 8.62 -6.87 11.85
C GLY A 65 7.80 -6.29 13.00
N PHE A 66 6.60 -6.82 13.16
CA PHE A 66 5.57 -6.35 14.07
C PHE A 66 5.19 -7.40 15.11
N SER A 67 4.76 -6.97 16.28
CA SER A 67 4.27 -7.84 17.36
C SER A 67 3.08 -7.20 18.08
N TYR A 68 2.12 -8.04 18.49
CA TYR A 68 0.93 -7.66 19.24
C TYR A 68 1.06 -7.90 20.75
N ASP A 69 2.08 -8.66 21.17
CA ASP A 69 2.36 -8.99 22.57
C ASP A 69 3.66 -8.33 23.08
N GLY A 70 4.39 -7.64 22.21
CA GLY A 70 5.67 -6.99 22.49
C GLY A 70 6.87 -7.95 22.46
N ASN A 71 6.67 -9.23 22.16
CA ASN A 71 7.75 -10.21 22.09
C ASN A 71 8.37 -10.26 20.68
N LYS A 72 9.68 -10.57 20.62
CA LYS A 72 10.46 -10.63 19.37
C LYS A 72 10.55 -12.02 18.75
N GLU A 73 10.02 -13.05 19.41
CA GLU A 73 10.19 -14.44 18.97
C GLU A 73 9.32 -14.77 17.74
N ASP A 74 8.21 -14.06 17.53
CA ASP A 74 7.26 -14.29 16.44
C ASP A 74 6.85 -12.98 15.76
N LEU A 75 7.85 -12.28 15.20
CA LEU A 75 7.60 -11.05 14.45
C LEU A 75 6.83 -11.35 13.16
N LYS A 76 5.75 -10.59 12.96
CA LYS A 76 4.96 -10.59 11.73
C LYS A 76 5.57 -9.62 10.73
N GLU A 77 5.55 -10.00 9.45
CA GLU A 77 6.06 -9.13 8.38
C GLU A 77 5.19 -7.87 8.19
N ASP A 78 3.91 -7.98 8.54
CA ASP A 78 2.93 -6.90 8.45
C ASP A 78 1.88 -7.03 9.56
N ILE A 79 0.95 -6.06 9.62
CA ILE A 79 -0.15 -6.05 10.56
C ILE A 79 -1.46 -6.46 9.90
N CYS A 80 -2.16 -7.42 10.48
CA CYS A 80 -3.46 -7.87 10.00
C CYS A 80 -4.34 -8.32 11.18
N PHE A 81 -5.66 -8.31 10.98
CA PHE A 81 -6.59 -8.76 12.01
C PHE A 81 -6.43 -10.26 12.32
N ALA A 82 -6.05 -11.09 11.35
CA ALA A 82 -5.87 -12.53 11.59
C ALA A 82 -4.78 -12.77 12.64
N ASP A 83 -3.61 -12.16 12.47
CA ASP A 83 -2.51 -12.28 13.44
C ASP A 83 -2.87 -11.67 14.79
N TYR A 84 -3.46 -10.46 14.80
CA TYR A 84 -3.91 -9.82 16.04
C TYR A 84 -4.93 -10.69 16.79
N LEU A 85 -5.96 -11.19 16.11
CA LEU A 85 -6.96 -12.05 16.72
C LEU A 85 -6.35 -13.38 17.16
N SER A 86 -5.32 -13.90 16.47
CA SER A 86 -4.62 -15.11 16.87
C SER A 86 -3.80 -14.93 18.15
N SER A 87 -3.28 -13.72 18.40
CA SER A 87 -2.48 -13.41 19.60
C SER A 87 -3.31 -13.21 20.87
N LEU A 88 -4.64 -13.07 20.74
CA LEU A 88 -5.55 -12.96 21.87
C LEU A 88 -5.94 -14.34 22.42
N SER A 89 -6.23 -14.43 23.72
CA SER A 89 -6.87 -15.61 24.31
C SER A 89 -8.32 -15.78 23.83
N ASP A 90 -8.88 -16.98 23.88
CA ASP A 90 -10.27 -17.24 23.47
C ASP A 90 -11.28 -16.38 24.24
N ALA A 91 -11.02 -16.11 25.52
CA ALA A 91 -11.83 -15.23 26.36
C ALA A 91 -11.78 -13.77 25.89
N GLU A 92 -10.63 -13.30 25.40
CA GLU A 92 -10.48 -11.96 24.83
C GLU A 92 -11.12 -11.85 23.45
N LYS A 93 -10.99 -12.87 22.59
CA LYS A 93 -11.66 -12.91 21.28
C LYS A 93 -13.18 -12.82 21.44
N GLY A 94 -13.75 -13.59 22.36
CA GLY A 94 -15.19 -13.55 22.65
C GLY A 94 -15.68 -12.19 23.21
N ASN A 95 -14.79 -11.42 23.82
CA ASN A 95 -15.09 -10.13 24.46
C ASN A 95 -14.47 -8.94 23.75
N ILE A 96 -14.11 -9.06 22.46
CA ILE A 96 -13.52 -7.97 21.71
C ILE A 96 -14.40 -6.71 21.79
N SER A 97 -13.77 -5.59 22.12
CA SER A 97 -14.43 -4.32 22.42
C SER A 97 -13.60 -3.15 21.91
N LEU A 98 -14.22 -1.98 21.81
CA LEU A 98 -13.52 -0.77 21.41
C LEU A 98 -12.43 -0.39 22.42
N GLU A 99 -12.71 -0.62 23.69
CA GLU A 99 -11.79 -0.39 24.81
C GLU A 99 -10.57 -1.30 24.68
N LYS A 100 -10.77 -2.58 24.34
CA LYS A 100 -9.66 -3.52 24.11
C LYS A 100 -8.77 -3.05 22.96
N LEU A 101 -9.35 -2.69 21.82
CA LEU A 101 -8.58 -2.16 20.68
C LEU A 101 -7.80 -0.88 21.03
N LYS A 102 -8.31 -0.04 21.95
CA LYS A 102 -7.63 1.19 22.40
C LYS A 102 -6.55 0.93 23.45
N GLN A 103 -6.64 -0.19 24.17
CA GLN A 103 -5.65 -0.61 25.16
C GLN A 103 -4.49 -1.33 24.48
N ASP A 104 -4.81 -2.28 23.61
CA ASP A 104 -3.84 -3.13 22.92
C ASP A 104 -2.93 -2.33 22.00
N GLU A 105 -1.72 -2.87 21.82
CA GLU A 105 -0.65 -2.22 21.07
C GLU A 105 -0.11 -3.12 19.96
N VAL A 106 0.37 -2.48 18.92
CA VAL A 106 1.21 -3.05 17.88
C VAL A 106 2.58 -2.41 18.04
N THR A 107 3.61 -3.24 18.21
CA THR A 107 5.01 -2.80 18.33
C THR A 107 5.74 -3.15 17.05
N CYS A 108 6.49 -2.19 16.50
CA CYS A 108 7.39 -2.38 15.36
C CYS A 108 8.83 -2.41 15.85
N PHE A 109 9.60 -3.42 15.44
CA PHE A 109 11.01 -3.54 15.79
C PHE A 109 11.91 -3.15 14.63
N ALA A 110 13.05 -2.54 14.93
CA ALA A 110 14.05 -2.16 13.95
C ALA A 110 14.95 -3.34 13.57
N ALA A 111 15.30 -3.46 12.29
CA ALA A 111 16.22 -4.50 11.80
C ALA A 111 17.69 -4.18 12.13
N SER A 112 18.04 -2.91 12.32
CA SER A 112 19.42 -2.48 12.55
C SER A 112 19.95 -2.75 13.97
N ASN A 113 19.08 -2.69 14.98
CA ASN A 113 19.48 -2.78 16.39
C ASN A 113 18.53 -3.60 17.26
N ASP A 114 17.53 -4.26 16.66
CA ASP A 114 16.45 -4.99 17.33
C ASP A 114 15.65 -4.16 18.36
N GLU A 115 15.78 -2.83 18.41
CA GLU A 115 15.02 -1.99 19.35
C GLU A 115 13.61 -1.70 18.85
N THR A 116 12.72 -1.32 19.77
CA THR A 116 11.39 -0.82 19.42
C THR A 116 11.52 0.49 18.64
N LYS A 117 11.11 0.48 17.38
CA LYS A 117 11.14 1.64 16.48
C LYS A 117 9.86 2.45 16.60
N TYR A 118 8.71 1.77 16.60
CA TYR A 118 7.39 2.39 16.72
C TYR A 118 6.45 1.57 17.60
N HIS A 119 5.44 2.23 18.16
CA HIS A 119 4.34 1.57 18.86
C HIS A 119 3.03 2.33 18.59
N TRP A 120 1.95 1.59 18.34
CA TRP A 120 0.64 2.18 18.07
C TRP A 120 -0.45 1.42 18.80
N LYS A 121 -1.50 2.13 19.23
CA LYS A 121 -2.73 1.46 19.67
C LYS A 121 -3.34 0.73 18.48
N VAL A 122 -3.82 -0.50 18.68
CA VAL A 122 -4.48 -1.28 17.62
C VAL A 122 -5.62 -0.46 16.99
N TYR A 123 -6.41 0.25 17.80
CA TYR A 123 -7.48 1.13 17.31
C TYR A 123 -7.02 2.22 16.34
N LYS A 124 -5.79 2.74 16.46
CA LYS A 124 -5.24 3.69 15.48
C LYS A 124 -4.87 3.01 14.18
N CYS A 125 -4.47 1.74 14.25
CA CYS A 125 -4.18 0.91 13.09
C CYS A 125 -5.46 0.41 12.39
N VAL A 126 -6.63 0.46 13.03
CA VAL A 126 -7.87 0.01 12.38
C VAL A 126 -8.25 0.95 11.24
N TYR A 127 -8.38 0.37 10.06
CA TYR A 127 -9.17 0.93 8.97
C TYR A 127 -10.52 0.22 8.90
N CYS A 128 -11.59 0.97 8.69
CA CYS A 128 -12.91 0.40 8.44
C CYS A 128 -13.70 1.31 7.49
N GLU A 129 -14.35 0.74 6.48
CA GLU A 129 -15.30 1.43 5.63
C GLU A 129 -16.72 0.92 5.88
N ILE A 130 -17.61 1.82 6.28
CA ILE A 130 -19.02 1.54 6.55
C ILE A 130 -19.87 2.37 5.60
N VAL A 131 -20.67 1.68 4.79
CA VAL A 131 -21.70 2.30 3.96
C VAL A 131 -23.02 2.29 4.72
N ASP A 132 -23.64 3.45 4.87
CA ASP A 132 -25.01 3.60 5.37
C ASP A 132 -25.93 3.82 4.17
N ASP A 133 -26.54 2.74 3.67
CA ASP A 133 -27.42 2.78 2.49
C ASP A 133 -28.68 3.62 2.71
N VAL A 134 -29.17 3.70 3.96
CA VAL A 134 -30.38 4.45 4.30
C VAL A 134 -30.11 5.95 4.19
N LYS A 135 -28.97 6.40 4.73
CA LYS A 135 -28.55 7.81 4.66
C LYS A 135 -27.75 8.14 3.40
N LYS A 136 -27.38 7.13 2.61
CA LYS A 136 -26.49 7.22 1.44
C LYS A 136 -25.17 7.90 1.77
N LYS A 137 -24.57 7.54 2.92
CA LYS A 137 -23.30 8.09 3.41
C LYS A 137 -22.25 6.99 3.51
N THR A 138 -21.02 7.32 3.18
CA THR A 138 -19.86 6.45 3.40
C THR A 138 -19.04 7.01 4.55
N PHE A 139 -18.72 6.16 5.53
CA PHE A 139 -17.90 6.52 6.67
C PHE A 139 -16.62 5.70 6.68
N LEU A 140 -15.49 6.36 6.97
CA LEU A 140 -14.17 5.74 7.07
C LEU A 140 -13.61 5.91 8.48
N LEU A 141 -13.13 4.84 9.08
CA LEU A 141 -12.23 4.89 10.21
C LEU A 141 -10.80 4.86 9.69
N SER A 142 -9.99 5.83 10.07
CA SER A 142 -8.55 5.81 9.82
C SER A 142 -7.84 6.63 10.89
N ASN A 143 -6.69 6.15 11.37
CA ASN A 143 -5.90 6.79 12.42
C ASN A 143 -6.76 7.11 13.66
N GLY A 144 -7.66 6.19 14.03
CA GLY A 144 -8.57 6.31 15.17
C GLY A 144 -9.69 7.36 15.03
N LYS A 145 -9.87 7.96 13.84
CA LYS A 145 -10.89 8.97 13.56
C LYS A 145 -11.88 8.51 12.51
N TRP A 146 -13.16 8.84 12.73
CA TRP A 146 -14.22 8.65 11.75
C TRP A 146 -14.33 9.87 10.85
N PHE A 147 -14.42 9.60 9.55
CA PHE A 147 -14.62 10.58 8.50
C PHE A 147 -15.88 10.23 7.71
N GLU A 148 -16.64 11.23 7.30
CA GLU A 148 -17.72 11.13 6.33
C GLU A 148 -17.19 11.57 4.97
N ILE A 149 -17.47 10.79 3.93
CA ILE A 149 -17.12 11.11 2.56
C ILE A 149 -18.37 11.61 1.82
N GLU A 150 -18.21 12.66 1.02
CA GLU A 150 -19.24 13.05 0.06
C GLU A 150 -19.57 11.91 -0.90
N LYS A 151 -20.87 11.67 -1.11
CA LYS A 151 -21.37 10.53 -1.88
C LYS A 151 -20.83 10.51 -3.31
N GLU A 152 -20.91 11.65 -4.01
CA GLU A 152 -20.49 11.76 -5.41
C GLU A 152 -19.00 11.49 -5.56
N PHE A 153 -18.18 11.97 -4.61
CA PHE A 153 -16.75 11.70 -4.60
C PHE A 153 -16.46 10.21 -4.38
N SER A 154 -17.16 9.58 -3.43
CA SER A 154 -16.99 8.15 -3.16
C SER A 154 -17.36 7.30 -4.38
N GLU A 155 -18.48 7.63 -5.05
CA GLU A 155 -18.95 6.96 -6.27
C GLU A 155 -17.96 7.15 -7.43
N GLN A 156 -17.43 8.35 -7.60
CA GLN A 156 -16.42 8.64 -8.62
C GLN A 156 -15.15 7.79 -8.40
N VAL A 157 -14.58 7.80 -7.20
CA VAL A 157 -13.35 7.06 -6.89
C VAL A 157 -13.55 5.56 -7.08
N ASN A 158 -14.69 5.02 -6.67
CA ASN A 158 -14.99 3.59 -6.83
C ASN A 158 -15.18 3.20 -8.30
N THR A 159 -15.83 4.07 -9.10
CA THR A 159 -16.01 3.84 -10.55
C THR A 159 -14.66 3.81 -11.26
N GLU A 160 -13.82 4.82 -11.03
CA GLU A 160 -12.48 4.87 -11.63
C GLU A 160 -11.61 3.70 -11.17
N TYR A 161 -11.67 3.31 -9.90
CA TYR A 161 -10.95 2.13 -9.41
C TYR A 161 -11.41 0.85 -10.12
N ALA A 162 -12.72 0.68 -10.34
CA ALA A 162 -13.26 -0.46 -11.09
C ALA A 162 -12.77 -0.48 -12.55
N GLU A 163 -12.61 0.68 -13.19
CA GLU A 163 -12.01 0.79 -14.52
C GLU A 163 -10.53 0.41 -14.52
N ILE A 164 -9.76 0.87 -13.53
CA ILE A 164 -8.35 0.50 -13.36
C ILE A 164 -8.20 -1.01 -13.22
N LYS A 165 -9.08 -1.67 -12.45
CA LYS A 165 -9.07 -3.14 -12.26
C LYS A 165 -9.37 -3.91 -13.54
N LYS A 166 -10.19 -3.36 -14.44
CA LYS A 166 -10.55 -4.00 -15.71
C LYS A 166 -9.45 -3.88 -16.77
N ALA A 167 -8.49 -2.97 -16.58
CA ALA A 167 -7.40 -2.79 -17.53
C ALA A 167 -6.43 -3.98 -17.47
N ASN A 168 -6.29 -4.70 -18.57
CA ASN A 168 -5.35 -5.83 -18.66
C ASN A 168 -3.93 -5.31 -18.86
N ALA A 169 -3.04 -5.69 -17.92
CA ALA A 169 -1.61 -5.48 -18.09
C ALA A 169 -1.07 -6.34 -19.25
N PRO A 170 0.02 -5.91 -19.92
CA PRO A 170 0.62 -6.65 -21.03
C PRO A 170 1.33 -7.94 -20.59
N ILE A 171 1.59 -8.09 -19.29
CA ILE A 171 2.22 -9.27 -18.69
C ILE A 171 1.42 -9.72 -17.48
N THR A 172 1.54 -11.01 -17.14
CA THR A 172 0.94 -11.59 -15.94
C THR A 172 2.03 -11.93 -14.94
N LEU A 173 1.91 -11.44 -13.71
CA LEU A 173 2.82 -11.79 -12.63
C LEU A 173 2.52 -13.21 -12.10
N PRO A 174 3.54 -14.05 -11.86
CA PRO A 174 3.35 -15.38 -11.30
C PRO A 174 2.66 -15.37 -9.94
N SER A 175 1.94 -16.44 -9.61
CA SER A 175 1.33 -16.59 -8.28
C SER A 175 2.38 -16.59 -7.17
N TYR A 176 2.01 -16.05 -6.01
CA TYR A 176 2.85 -15.98 -4.84
C TYR A 176 2.87 -17.33 -4.11
N SER A 177 4.06 -17.88 -3.84
CA SER A 177 4.23 -19.13 -3.08
C SER A 177 5.40 -19.08 -2.09
N GLN A 178 5.98 -17.90 -1.90
CA GLN A 178 7.19 -17.68 -1.10
C GLN A 178 6.82 -17.16 0.30
N LYS A 179 7.82 -17.01 1.18
CA LYS A 179 7.59 -16.54 2.55
C LYS A 179 7.38 -15.03 2.60
N ASN A 180 8.19 -14.28 1.85
CA ASN A 180 8.17 -12.81 1.80
C ASN A 180 8.26 -12.28 0.35
N GLU A 181 7.99 -10.98 0.21
CA GLU A 181 8.08 -10.20 -1.04
C GLU A 181 9.44 -10.33 -1.74
N ASN A 182 10.54 -10.34 -0.97
CA ASN A 182 11.90 -10.41 -1.51
C ASN A 182 12.20 -11.78 -2.15
N GLU A 183 11.81 -12.86 -1.47
CA GLU A 183 11.91 -14.22 -2.01
C GLU A 183 11.04 -14.38 -3.24
N TYR A 184 9.84 -13.80 -3.27
CA TYR A 184 8.97 -13.80 -4.45
C TYR A 184 9.64 -13.12 -5.64
N ASN A 185 10.13 -11.90 -5.48
CA ASN A 185 10.79 -11.15 -6.56
C ASN A 185 12.00 -11.92 -7.14
N LYS A 186 12.82 -12.50 -6.26
CA LYS A 186 13.94 -13.36 -6.67
C LYS A 186 13.48 -14.62 -7.40
N ALA A 187 12.42 -15.27 -6.92
CA ALA A 187 11.87 -16.47 -7.55
C ALA A 187 11.34 -16.16 -8.96
N VAL A 188 10.58 -15.07 -9.13
CA VAL A 188 10.07 -14.63 -10.45
C VAL A 188 11.22 -14.41 -11.43
N ALA A 189 12.26 -13.67 -11.02
CA ALA A 189 13.43 -13.41 -11.88
C ALA A 189 14.27 -14.66 -12.18
N THR A 190 14.22 -15.68 -11.32
CA THR A 190 14.92 -16.95 -11.55
C THR A 190 14.15 -17.87 -12.50
N GLN A 191 12.82 -17.87 -12.39
CA GLN A 191 11.94 -18.72 -13.20
C GLN A 191 11.80 -18.22 -14.64
N ASP A 192 11.80 -16.90 -14.85
CA ASP A 192 11.70 -16.30 -16.17
C ASP A 192 12.79 -15.23 -16.40
N SER A 193 13.68 -15.54 -17.35
CA SER A 193 14.79 -14.66 -17.76
C SER A 193 14.37 -13.32 -18.38
N ASN A 194 13.08 -13.11 -18.63
CA ASN A 194 12.52 -11.82 -19.01
C ASN A 194 12.51 -10.82 -17.85
N PHE A 195 12.55 -11.30 -16.61
CA PHE A 195 12.53 -10.48 -15.41
C PHE A 195 13.92 -10.32 -14.81
N CYS A 196 14.21 -9.11 -14.34
CA CYS A 196 15.40 -8.76 -13.57
C CYS A 196 14.95 -8.30 -12.18
N CYS A 197 15.39 -9.00 -11.14
CA CYS A 197 15.16 -8.59 -9.76
C CYS A 197 15.97 -7.32 -9.45
N MET A 198 15.26 -6.27 -9.04
CA MET A 198 15.79 -4.96 -8.64
C MET A 198 15.37 -4.58 -7.21
N ASP A 199 14.58 -5.43 -6.56
CA ASP A 199 14.19 -5.30 -5.15
C ASP A 199 15.42 -5.08 -4.24
N ARG A 200 15.36 -4.02 -3.42
CA ARG A 200 16.43 -3.52 -2.55
C ARG A 200 17.70 -3.03 -3.25
N GLU A 201 17.72 -2.94 -4.59
CA GLU A 201 18.83 -2.32 -5.35
C GLU A 201 18.70 -0.78 -5.37
N ASN A 202 18.74 -0.22 -4.17
CA ASN A 202 18.56 1.20 -3.90
C ASN A 202 19.59 2.09 -4.62
N ILE A 203 19.10 3.15 -5.26
CA ILE A 203 19.89 4.13 -6.00
C ILE A 203 20.11 5.37 -5.14
N SER A 204 21.35 5.61 -4.72
CA SER A 204 21.72 6.83 -3.98
C SER A 204 21.66 8.05 -4.89
N HIS A 205 20.69 8.94 -4.72
CA HIS A 205 20.46 10.07 -5.62
C HIS A 205 19.79 11.27 -4.92
N GLY A 206 20.14 12.51 -5.30
CA GLY A 206 19.55 13.74 -4.70
C GLY A 206 20.35 14.42 -3.58
N GLY A 207 21.51 13.87 -3.19
CA GLY A 207 22.34 14.41 -2.10
C GLY A 207 21.91 13.93 -0.70
N GLY A 208 22.86 13.71 0.20
CA GLY A 208 22.61 13.12 1.53
C GLY A 208 22.46 11.58 1.50
N HIS A 209 21.77 11.02 2.49
CA HIS A 209 21.48 9.58 2.62
C HIS A 209 20.24 9.10 1.82
N SER A 210 19.72 9.92 0.89
CA SER A 210 18.53 9.56 0.12
C SER A 210 18.80 8.38 -0.81
N LYS A 211 18.09 7.28 -0.56
CA LYS A 211 18.06 6.06 -1.37
C LYS A 211 16.69 5.99 -2.03
N ILE A 212 16.69 5.68 -3.31
CA ILE A 212 15.47 5.57 -4.11
C ILE A 212 15.49 4.22 -4.80
N GLU A 213 14.47 3.43 -4.52
CA GLU A 213 14.24 2.18 -5.22
C GLU A 213 13.60 2.46 -6.58
N PHE A 214 14.18 1.91 -7.65
CA PHE A 214 13.64 2.10 -8.99
C PHE A 214 12.36 1.27 -9.21
N CYS A 215 12.43 -0.02 -8.88
CA CYS A 215 11.33 -0.99 -8.92
C CYS A 215 11.79 -2.32 -8.29
N ASP A 216 10.85 -3.22 -8.06
CA ASP A 216 11.11 -4.57 -7.56
C ASP A 216 11.54 -5.53 -8.68
N LEU A 217 10.86 -5.43 -9.82
CA LEU A 217 11.14 -6.22 -11.01
C LEU A 217 11.14 -5.33 -12.25
N TYR A 218 12.11 -5.56 -13.14
CA TYR A 218 12.19 -4.89 -14.44
C TYR A 218 12.25 -5.90 -15.57
N THR A 219 11.49 -5.68 -16.65
CA THR A 219 11.47 -6.60 -17.79
C THR A 219 12.22 -6.07 -19.02
N LYS A 220 12.60 -6.97 -19.94
CA LYS A 220 13.22 -6.58 -21.22
C LYS A 220 12.29 -5.71 -22.07
N ASP A 221 10.99 -5.93 -21.95
CA ASP A 221 9.94 -5.15 -22.60
C ASP A 221 9.60 -3.85 -21.85
N LYS A 222 10.58 -3.29 -21.12
CA LYS A 222 10.48 -1.97 -20.47
C LYS A 222 9.32 -1.86 -19.46
N THR A 223 8.98 -2.95 -18.78
CA THR A 223 7.98 -2.93 -17.70
C THR A 223 8.67 -2.75 -16.35
N ILE A 224 8.25 -1.73 -15.62
CA ILE A 224 8.70 -1.34 -14.28
C ILE A 224 7.63 -1.83 -13.29
N ILE A 225 7.96 -2.82 -12.48
CA ILE A 225 6.98 -3.50 -11.62
C ILE A 225 7.33 -3.22 -10.17
N HIS A 226 6.34 -2.71 -9.43
CA HIS A 226 6.42 -2.55 -8.00
C HIS A 226 5.50 -3.57 -7.33
N VAL A 227 6.02 -4.36 -6.40
CA VAL A 227 5.33 -5.46 -5.73
C VAL A 227 5.16 -5.12 -4.27
N LYS A 228 3.96 -5.32 -3.72
CA LYS A 228 3.73 -5.17 -2.28
C LYS A 228 2.74 -6.20 -1.75
N HIS A 229 3.01 -6.71 -0.56
CA HIS A 229 1.97 -7.36 0.24
C HIS A 229 0.86 -6.39 0.62
N TYR A 230 -0.37 -6.90 0.62
CA TYR A 230 -1.53 -6.13 1.05
C TYR A 230 -1.54 -5.94 2.57
N GLY A 231 -1.08 -4.77 3.02
CA GLY A 231 -0.97 -4.36 4.44
C GLY A 231 -1.83 -3.17 4.85
N GLY A 232 -2.81 -2.80 4.02
CA GLY A 232 -3.65 -1.62 4.24
C GLY A 232 -3.14 -0.32 3.61
N SER A 233 -3.66 0.83 4.10
CA SER A 233 -3.65 2.08 3.32
C SER A 233 -2.30 2.77 3.17
N ALA A 234 -1.53 2.83 4.26
CA ALA A 234 -0.23 3.50 4.27
C ALA A 234 0.78 2.76 3.39
N VAL A 235 0.78 1.43 3.46
CA VAL A 235 1.63 0.53 2.67
C VAL A 235 1.40 0.75 1.17
N LEU A 236 0.15 0.69 0.73
CA LEU A 236 -0.19 0.89 -0.68
C LEU A 236 0.05 2.33 -1.14
N SER A 237 -0.23 3.33 -0.30
CA SER A 237 0.07 4.73 -0.65
C SER A 237 1.57 4.96 -0.83
N HIS A 238 2.40 4.30 -0.02
CA HIS A 238 3.86 4.31 -0.18
C HIS A 238 4.28 3.64 -1.50
N LEU A 239 3.75 2.45 -1.79
CA LEU A 239 3.98 1.75 -3.06
C LEU A 239 3.70 2.64 -4.28
N PHE A 240 2.53 3.30 -4.30
CA PHE A 240 2.17 4.18 -5.40
C PHE A 240 3.09 5.41 -5.50
N ALA A 241 3.46 5.99 -4.36
CA ALA A 241 4.42 7.10 -4.31
C ALA A 241 5.81 6.69 -4.82
N GLN A 242 6.29 5.49 -4.47
CA GLN A 242 7.57 4.97 -4.99
C GLN A 242 7.57 4.93 -6.52
N GLY A 243 6.51 4.37 -7.14
CA GLY A 243 6.41 4.33 -8.60
C GLY A 243 6.33 5.71 -9.27
N VAL A 244 5.67 6.68 -8.62
CA VAL A 244 5.65 8.07 -9.10
C VAL A 244 7.05 8.69 -9.06
N VAL A 245 7.74 8.57 -7.93
CA VAL A 245 9.07 9.16 -7.72
C VAL A 245 10.10 8.53 -8.64
N SER A 246 10.13 7.20 -8.72
CA SER A 246 11.07 6.47 -9.59
C SER A 246 10.80 6.75 -11.06
N GLY A 247 9.53 6.74 -11.49
CA GLY A 247 9.13 7.03 -12.86
C GLY A 247 9.43 8.47 -13.30
N GLU A 248 9.25 9.45 -12.41
CA GLU A 248 9.59 10.86 -12.66
C GLU A 248 11.11 11.04 -12.81
N LEU A 249 11.89 10.53 -11.85
CA LEU A 249 13.35 10.61 -11.89
C LEU A 249 13.93 9.88 -13.09
N PHE A 250 13.35 8.74 -13.45
CA PHE A 250 13.73 8.01 -14.64
C PHE A 250 13.59 8.85 -15.91
N LEU A 251 12.55 9.68 -16.06
CA LEU A 251 12.42 10.56 -17.23
C LEU A 251 13.27 11.82 -17.12
N ALA A 252 13.31 12.43 -15.93
CA ALA A 252 13.87 13.76 -15.74
C ALA A 252 15.40 13.76 -15.58
N ASP A 253 15.99 12.73 -14.98
CA ASP A 253 17.39 12.74 -14.54
C ASP A 253 18.23 11.65 -15.21
N SER A 254 19.17 12.06 -16.07
CA SER A 254 20.08 11.14 -16.75
C SER A 254 21.04 10.42 -15.81
N LYS A 255 21.48 11.06 -14.73
CA LYS A 255 22.40 10.43 -13.76
C LYS A 255 21.68 9.37 -12.93
N PHE A 256 20.41 9.59 -12.62
CA PHE A 256 19.58 8.54 -12.00
C PHE A 256 19.47 7.33 -12.92
N ARG A 257 19.15 7.55 -14.21
CA ARG A 257 19.10 6.48 -15.21
C ARG A 257 20.42 5.74 -15.38
N GLU A 258 21.55 6.44 -15.37
CA GLU A 258 22.89 5.82 -15.45
C GLU A 258 23.09 4.84 -14.29
N LYS A 259 22.78 5.25 -13.06
CA LYS A 259 22.91 4.39 -11.88
C LYS A 259 21.93 3.22 -11.87
N VAL A 260 20.67 3.45 -12.28
CA VAL A 260 19.69 2.36 -12.48
C VAL A 260 20.26 1.35 -13.47
N ASN A 261 20.75 1.85 -14.60
CA ASN A 261 21.31 1.01 -15.63
C ASN A 261 22.52 0.23 -15.14
N ASP A 262 23.41 0.79 -14.32
CA ASP A 262 24.56 0.10 -13.73
C ASP A 262 24.15 -1.13 -12.92
N LYS A 263 23.02 -1.07 -12.20
CA LYS A 263 22.45 -2.16 -11.40
C LYS A 263 21.75 -3.25 -12.23
N LEU A 264 21.23 -2.90 -13.41
CA LEU A 264 20.59 -3.87 -14.29
C LEU A 264 21.58 -4.91 -14.82
N SER A 265 21.11 -6.15 -14.98
CA SER A 265 21.88 -7.21 -15.64
C SER A 265 22.13 -6.88 -17.12
N GLN A 266 23.18 -7.47 -17.71
CA GLN A 266 23.60 -7.15 -19.09
C GLN A 266 22.48 -7.32 -20.13
N SER A 267 21.61 -8.30 -19.94
CA SER A 267 20.47 -8.57 -20.83
C SER A 267 19.31 -7.59 -20.69
N HIS A 268 19.32 -6.72 -19.67
CA HIS A 268 18.24 -5.77 -19.35
C HIS A 268 18.71 -4.31 -19.40
N LYS A 269 19.96 -4.06 -19.81
CA LYS A 269 20.51 -2.70 -19.93
C LYS A 269 19.65 -1.85 -20.87
N ILE A 270 19.37 -0.63 -20.44
CA ILE A 270 18.70 0.41 -21.21
C ILE A 270 19.68 0.95 -22.23
N GLN A 271 19.27 0.96 -23.50
CA GLN A 271 20.05 1.56 -24.59
C GLN A 271 19.92 3.09 -24.55
N ASP A 272 20.97 3.79 -24.99
CA ASP A 272 20.97 5.25 -25.15
C ASP A 272 20.53 6.06 -23.92
N ILE A 273 21.02 5.69 -22.72
CA ILE A 273 20.68 6.28 -21.40
C ILE A 273 20.73 7.82 -21.34
N LYS A 274 21.60 8.42 -22.15
CA LYS A 274 21.78 9.88 -22.25
C LYS A 274 20.61 10.56 -22.96
N ILE A 275 19.90 9.84 -23.82
CA ILE A 275 18.68 10.30 -24.47
C ILE A 275 17.52 10.17 -23.47
N LYS A 276 16.65 11.18 -23.44
CA LYS A 276 15.44 11.13 -22.60
C LYS A 276 14.54 9.99 -23.10
N PRO A 277 14.16 9.03 -22.22
CA PRO A 277 13.27 7.94 -22.64
C PRO A 277 11.90 8.45 -23.09
N ILE A 278 11.29 7.74 -24.03
CA ILE A 278 9.90 7.95 -24.43
C ILE A 278 9.01 7.20 -23.45
N ALA A 279 8.30 7.92 -22.58
CA ALA A 279 7.53 7.32 -21.49
C ALA A 279 6.47 6.30 -21.95
N SER A 280 5.87 6.50 -23.13
CA SER A 280 4.86 5.59 -23.69
C SER A 280 5.37 4.21 -24.10
N ASP A 281 6.69 4.05 -24.20
CA ASP A 281 7.34 2.76 -24.39
C ASP A 281 7.42 1.95 -23.10
N TYR A 282 7.23 2.59 -21.95
CA TYR A 282 7.36 1.98 -20.64
C TYR A 282 5.99 1.72 -20.02
N THR A 283 5.91 0.60 -19.32
CA THR A 283 4.71 0.21 -18.56
C THR A 283 5.06 0.17 -17.09
N ILE A 284 4.22 0.71 -16.22
CA ILE A 284 4.33 0.60 -14.77
C ILE A 284 3.21 -0.32 -14.27
N ILE A 285 3.58 -1.35 -13.51
CA ILE A 285 2.63 -2.29 -12.89
C ILE A 285 2.78 -2.22 -11.38
N TYR A 286 1.68 -1.99 -10.68
CA TYR A 286 1.60 -2.21 -9.22
C TYR A 286 1.02 -3.60 -8.96
N GLY A 287 1.90 -4.55 -8.62
CA GLY A 287 1.56 -5.89 -8.19
C GLY A 287 1.21 -5.93 -6.70
N ILE A 288 -0.01 -6.29 -6.35
CA ILE A 288 -0.46 -6.35 -4.96
C ILE A 288 -0.73 -7.81 -4.60
N ILE A 289 0.10 -8.35 -3.70
CA ILE A 289 -0.04 -9.72 -3.19
C ILE A 289 -1.21 -9.76 -2.22
N SER A 290 -2.16 -10.65 -2.48
CA SER A 290 -3.36 -10.80 -1.66
C SER A 290 -3.72 -12.28 -1.53
N SER A 291 -4.06 -12.69 -0.30
CA SER A 291 -4.55 -14.03 0.02
C SER A 291 -6.06 -14.18 -0.18
N SER A 292 -6.80 -13.08 -0.38
CA SER A 292 -8.22 -13.14 -0.68
C SER A 292 -8.47 -13.86 -1.99
N GLU A 293 -9.52 -14.67 -2.09
CA GLU A 293 -9.94 -15.28 -3.35
C GLU A 293 -10.71 -14.29 -4.24
N HIS A 294 -11.30 -13.25 -3.65
CA HIS A 294 -12.09 -12.24 -4.34
C HIS A 294 -11.24 -11.26 -5.15
N ASP A 295 -11.85 -10.49 -6.06
CA ASP A 295 -11.18 -9.40 -6.77
C ASP A 295 -10.45 -8.47 -5.80
N LEU A 296 -9.31 -7.93 -6.25
CA LEU A 296 -8.53 -7.01 -5.42
C LEU A 296 -9.42 -5.83 -4.99
N GLU A 297 -9.49 -5.60 -3.70
CA GLU A 297 -10.18 -4.46 -3.11
C GLU A 297 -9.22 -3.81 -2.13
N ILE A 298 -9.04 -2.49 -2.26
CA ILE A 298 -8.10 -1.73 -1.45
C ILE A 298 -8.83 -0.61 -0.68
N PRO A 299 -8.23 -0.09 0.39
CA PRO A 299 -8.73 1.08 1.10
C PRO A 299 -9.16 2.22 0.20
N PHE A 300 -10.20 2.94 0.58
CA PHE A 300 -10.65 4.14 -0.10
C PHE A 300 -9.50 5.15 -0.29
N PHE A 301 -8.74 5.43 0.77
CA PHE A 301 -7.57 6.32 0.66
C PHE A 301 -6.50 5.78 -0.28
N SER A 302 -6.31 4.46 -0.36
CA SER A 302 -5.43 3.85 -1.35
C SER A 302 -5.96 3.97 -2.77
N LYS A 303 -7.28 3.87 -3.00
CA LYS A 303 -7.89 4.15 -4.30
C LYS A 303 -7.62 5.58 -4.74
N VAL A 304 -7.75 6.54 -3.83
CA VAL A 304 -7.43 7.96 -4.08
C VAL A 304 -5.94 8.14 -4.41
N SER A 305 -5.05 7.55 -3.61
CA SER A 305 -3.59 7.59 -3.86
C SER A 305 -3.22 6.96 -5.21
N LEU A 306 -3.79 5.81 -5.54
CA LEU A 306 -3.60 5.11 -6.82
C LEU A 306 -4.08 5.96 -8.00
N LYS A 307 -5.29 6.54 -7.90
CA LYS A 307 -5.85 7.44 -8.92
C LYS A 307 -4.90 8.59 -9.20
N ASN A 308 -4.41 9.25 -8.15
CA ASN A 308 -3.48 10.37 -8.27
C ASN A 308 -2.14 9.95 -8.89
N ALA A 309 -1.58 8.81 -8.43
CA ALA A 309 -0.33 8.27 -8.96
C ALA A 309 -0.45 7.91 -10.44
N LYS A 310 -1.49 7.16 -10.82
CA LYS A 310 -1.81 6.81 -12.21
C LYS A 310 -1.93 8.05 -13.08
N ARG A 311 -2.75 9.03 -12.68
CA ARG A 311 -2.93 10.29 -13.42
C ARG A 311 -1.60 11.02 -13.65
N ARG A 312 -0.75 11.11 -12.62
CA ARG A 312 0.55 11.78 -12.72
C ARG A 312 1.51 11.05 -13.67
N LEU A 313 1.60 9.74 -13.56
CA LEU A 313 2.43 8.91 -14.44
C LEU A 313 1.94 8.91 -15.89
N GLU A 314 0.62 8.87 -16.11
CA GLU A 314 0.03 8.97 -17.45
C GLU A 314 0.22 10.37 -18.06
N THR A 315 0.26 11.42 -17.23
CA THR A 315 0.62 12.78 -17.69
C THR A 315 2.04 12.82 -18.25
N PHE A 316 2.95 12.01 -17.70
CA PHE A 316 4.29 11.84 -18.29
C PHE A 316 4.30 10.97 -19.55
N GLY A 317 3.25 10.18 -19.78
CA GLY A 317 3.06 9.31 -20.93
C GLY A 317 3.20 7.81 -20.65
N TYR A 318 3.43 7.40 -19.40
CA TYR A 318 3.50 5.98 -19.04
C TYR A 318 2.16 5.26 -19.20
N LYS A 319 2.19 3.94 -19.42
CA LYS A 319 1.03 3.06 -19.24
C LYS A 319 1.04 2.51 -17.83
N VAL A 320 -0.06 2.62 -17.08
CA VAL A 320 -0.09 2.22 -15.66
C VAL A 320 -1.20 1.20 -15.40
N PHE A 321 -0.85 0.08 -14.79
CA PHE A 321 -1.76 -1.01 -14.44
C PHE A 321 -1.63 -1.42 -12.98
N VAL A 322 -2.67 -2.10 -12.48
CA VAL A 322 -2.66 -2.75 -11.17
C VAL A 322 -2.99 -4.21 -11.38
N GLN A 323 -2.23 -5.10 -10.74
CA GLN A 323 -2.43 -6.53 -10.84
C GLN A 323 -2.50 -7.15 -9.45
N LYS A 324 -3.52 -7.97 -9.20
CA LYS A 324 -3.56 -8.84 -8.03
C LYS A 324 -2.61 -10.02 -8.26
N ILE A 325 -1.77 -10.29 -7.27
CA ILE A 325 -0.95 -11.51 -7.21
C ILE A 325 -1.62 -12.43 -6.18
N GLY A 326 -2.26 -13.49 -6.68
CA GLY A 326 -2.89 -14.50 -5.82
C GLY A 326 -1.87 -15.47 -5.25
N HIS A 327 -2.21 -16.12 -4.13
CA HIS A 327 -1.43 -17.23 -3.61
C HIS A 327 -1.61 -18.47 -4.49
N SER A 328 -0.58 -19.30 -4.63
CA SER A 328 -0.75 -20.61 -5.24
C SER A 328 -1.69 -21.44 -4.37
N VAL A 329 -2.79 -21.92 -4.95
CA VAL A 329 -3.61 -22.95 -4.30
C VAL A 329 -2.78 -24.22 -4.35
N ASP A 330 -2.26 -24.67 -3.21
CA ASP A 330 -1.82 -26.06 -3.09
C ASP A 330 -3.06 -26.92 -3.31
N THR A 331 -3.24 -27.43 -4.53
CA THR A 331 -4.04 -28.63 -4.73
C THR A 331 -3.29 -29.75 -4.02
N ALA A 332 -3.50 -29.87 -2.72
CA ALA A 332 -3.19 -31.08 -1.98
C ALA A 332 -3.97 -32.20 -2.68
N SER A 333 -3.22 -32.98 -3.45
CA SER A 333 -3.64 -34.23 -4.07
C SER A 333 -4.34 -35.11 -3.04
N GLU A 334 -5.52 -35.61 -3.45
CA GLU A 334 -6.32 -36.64 -2.80
C GLU A 334 -5.51 -37.86 -2.32
#